data_AF-A0A352JTT5-F1
#
_entry.id   AF-A0A352JTT5-F1
#
_cell.length_a   1.000
_cell.length_b   1.000
_cell.length_c   1.000
_cell.angle_alpha   90.00
_cell.angle_beta   90.00
_cell.angle_gamma   90.00
#
_symmetry.space_group_name_H-M   'P 1'
#
loop_
_entity.id
_entity.type
_entity.pdbx_description
1 polymer ?
#
loop_
_entity_poly.entity_id
_entity_poly.type
_entity_poly.pdbx_seq_one_letter_code
_entity_poly.pdbx_strand_id
1 'polypeptide(L)'
;MKFDELKFEICDDFASGDFIFDAYGNSLNELFAACAAACFHAITDLEKVRPVRKYSLQQNGENAEELLYNFISELIYLKDTEKLFLSD
;
A
#
# COMPACT_ATOMS: atom_id res chain seq x y z
N MET A 1 3.53 11.63 -3.82
CA MET A 1 3.32 12.00 -2.41
C MET A 1 4.36 11.22 -1.65
N LYS A 2 5.12 11.86 -0.77
CA LYS A 2 6.29 11.21 -0.18
C LYS A 2 5.85 10.28 0.97
N PHE A 3 6.56 9.17 1.18
CA PHE A 3 6.16 8.20 2.22
C PHE A 3 6.23 8.75 3.64
N ASP A 4 7.08 9.75 3.89
CA ASP A 4 7.18 10.47 5.17
C ASP A 4 5.95 11.35 5.47
N GLU A 5 5.17 11.70 4.45
CA GLU A 5 3.91 12.44 4.58
C GLU A 5 2.73 11.51 4.93
N LEU A 6 2.90 10.19 4.79
CA LEU A 6 1.88 9.18 5.05
C LEU A 6 1.86 8.76 6.51
N LYS A 7 0.65 8.48 7.03
CA LYS A 7 0.44 8.09 8.42
C LYS A 7 -0.21 6.72 8.51
N PHE A 8 0.48 5.79 9.16
CA PHE A 8 -0.06 4.49 9.54
C PHE A 8 0.59 4.00 10.83
N GLU A 9 -0.08 3.12 11.54
CA GLU A 9 0.37 2.48 12.78
C GLU A 9 0.19 0.96 12.66
N ILE A 10 1.18 0.18 13.13
CA ILE A 10 1.16 -1.29 13.07
C ILE A 10 0.60 -1.82 14.39
N CYS A 11 -0.32 -2.78 14.31
CA CYS A 11 -1.00 -3.36 15.45
C CYS A 11 -0.40 -4.74 15.80
N ASP A 12 0.57 -4.77 16.70
CA ASP A 12 1.35 -5.98 17.03
C ASP A 12 0.63 -6.99 17.97
N ASP A 13 -0.49 -6.59 18.58
CA ASP A 13 -1.11 -7.34 19.69
C ASP A 13 -2.11 -8.44 19.25
N PHE A 14 -2.48 -8.49 17.97
CA PHE A 14 -3.70 -9.21 17.56
C PHE A 14 -3.48 -10.52 16.79
N ALA A 15 -2.36 -10.70 16.08
CA ALA A 15 -2.13 -11.91 15.27
C ALA A 15 -0.64 -12.18 15.02
N SER A 16 -0.17 -13.40 15.28
CA SER A 16 1.22 -13.81 15.08
C SER A 16 1.58 -14.22 13.64
N GLY A 17 0.59 -14.19 12.71
CA GLY A 17 0.77 -14.58 11.32
C GLY A 17 0.21 -13.57 10.30
N ASP A 18 -0.50 -12.55 10.77
CA ASP A 18 -1.08 -11.52 9.92
C ASP A 18 -0.40 -10.17 10.20
N PHE A 19 -0.45 -9.27 9.21
CA PHE A 19 0.01 -7.89 9.36
C PHE A 19 -1.20 -6.97 9.43
N ILE A 20 -1.46 -6.43 10.62
CA ILE A 20 -2.60 -5.54 10.90
C ILE A 20 -2.08 -4.13 11.09
N PHE A 21 -2.74 -3.15 10.48
CA PHE A 21 -2.37 -1.74 10.59
C PHE A 21 -3.60 -0.83 10.51
N ASP A 22 -3.48 0.34 11.10
CA ASP A 22 -4.38 1.48 10.89
C ASP A 22 -3.70 2.50 9.98
N ALA A 23 -4.41 3.05 8.99
CA ALA A 23 -3.88 4.04 8.05
C ALA A 23 -4.80 5.27 7.97
N TYR A 24 -4.22 6.43 7.70
CA TYR A 24 -4.92 7.72 7.77
C TYR A 24 -4.60 8.62 6.57
N GLY A 25 -5.58 9.43 6.16
CA GLY A 25 -5.41 10.45 5.13
C GLY A 25 -6.53 11.47 5.14
N ASN A 26 -6.27 12.69 4.65
CA ASN A 26 -7.28 13.76 4.56
C ASN A 26 -8.16 13.64 3.30
N SER A 27 -7.85 12.69 2.43
CA SER A 27 -8.62 12.34 1.24
C SER A 27 -8.53 10.83 0.99
N LEU A 28 -9.43 10.29 0.17
CA LEU A 28 -9.34 8.88 -0.25
C LEU A 28 -7.99 8.56 -0.92
N ASN A 29 -7.46 9.48 -1.71
CA ASN A 29 -6.16 9.30 -2.36
C ASN A 29 -5.02 9.19 -1.32
N GLU A 30 -5.02 10.05 -0.30
CA GLU A 30 -4.04 9.99 0.79
C GLU A 30 -4.17 8.70 1.60
N LEU A 31 -5.41 8.31 1.93
CA LEU A 31 -5.69 7.09 2.69
C LEU A 31 -5.20 5.85 1.92
N PHE A 32 -5.49 5.77 0.62
CA PHE A 32 -5.09 4.64 -0.22
C PHE A 32 -3.58 4.55 -0.36
N ALA A 33 -2.90 5.70 -0.51
CA ALA A 33 -1.45 5.76 -0.50
C ALA A 33 -0.87 5.29 0.84
N ALA A 34 -1.47 5.68 1.97
CA ALA A 34 -1.06 5.23 3.31
C ALA A 34 -1.21 3.71 3.46
N CYS A 35 -2.34 3.15 3.03
CA CYS A 35 -2.55 1.69 3.03
C CYS A 35 -1.52 0.96 2.17
N ALA A 36 -1.23 1.45 0.97
CA ALA A 36 -0.20 0.85 0.11
C ALA A 36 1.19 0.90 0.73
N ALA A 37 1.56 2.02 1.34
CA ALA A 37 2.83 2.15 2.06
C ALA A 37 2.89 1.17 3.25
N ALA A 38 1.84 1.08 4.07
CA ALA A 38 1.77 0.14 5.18
C ALA A 38 1.90 -1.32 4.72
N CYS A 39 1.16 -1.72 3.68
CA CYS A 39 1.25 -3.06 3.10
C CYS A 39 2.66 -3.39 2.61
N PHE A 40 3.31 -2.48 1.88
CA PHE A 40 4.65 -2.75 1.36
C PHE A 40 5.75 -2.60 2.41
N HIS A 41 5.54 -1.86 3.49
CA HIS A 41 6.41 -1.84 4.65
C HIS A 41 6.52 -3.23 5.30
N ALA A 42 5.43 -4.00 5.33
CA ALA A 42 5.45 -5.39 5.78
C ALA A 42 6.27 -6.32 4.87
N ILE A 43 6.40 -5.96 3.59
CA ILE A 43 7.06 -6.77 2.56
C ILE A 43 8.55 -6.44 2.47
N THR A 44 8.93 -5.16 2.56
CA THR A 44 10.30 -4.71 2.35
C THR A 44 10.56 -3.32 2.94
N ASP A 45 11.85 -2.98 3.05
CA ASP A 45 12.29 -1.64 3.39
C ASP A 45 12.08 -0.69 2.20
N LEU A 46 11.03 0.14 2.30
CA LEU A 46 10.61 1.07 1.26
C LEU A 46 11.69 2.10 0.90
N GLU A 47 12.56 2.50 1.84
CA GLU A 47 13.62 3.49 1.56
C GLU A 47 14.70 2.94 0.62
N LYS A 48 14.80 1.61 0.51
CA LYS A 48 15.77 0.94 -0.36
C LYS A 48 15.22 0.65 -1.76
N VAL A 49 13.93 0.88 -2.00
CA VAL A 49 13.31 0.67 -3.31
C VAL A 49 13.65 1.85 -4.23
N ARG A 50 14.22 1.56 -5.40
CA ARG A 50 14.61 2.59 -6.37
C ARG A 50 13.53 2.77 -7.43
N PRO A 51 13.13 4.02 -7.78
CA PRO A 51 12.17 4.28 -8.83
C PRO A 51 12.81 4.01 -10.20
N VAL A 52 12.48 2.87 -10.81
CA VAL A 52 13.01 2.48 -12.14
C VAL A 52 12.01 2.68 -13.28
N ARG A 53 10.71 2.67 -12.97
CA ARG A 53 9.63 2.92 -13.93
C ARG A 53 8.38 3.43 -13.21
N LYS A 54 7.50 4.12 -13.95
CA LYS A 54 6.15 4.48 -13.48
C LYS A 54 5.16 3.48 -14.03
N TYR A 55 4.20 3.07 -13.20
CA TYR A 55 3.10 2.19 -13.58
C TYR A 55 1.78 2.92 -13.36
N SER A 56 0.92 2.93 -14.37
CA SER A 56 -0.42 3.50 -14.28
C SER A 56 -1.42 2.39 -14.04
N LEU A 57 -2.20 2.54 -12.99
CA LEU A 57 -3.13 1.53 -12.50
C LEU A 57 -4.53 2.14 -12.45
N GLN A 58 -5.51 1.40 -12.95
CA GLN A 58 -6.91 1.78 -12.91
C GLN A 58 -7.69 0.63 -12.29
N GLN A 59 -8.41 0.92 -11.22
CA GLN A 59 -9.25 -0.03 -10.52
C GLN A 59 -10.61 0.60 -10.29
N ASN A 60 -11.62 -0.25 -10.20
CA ASN A 60 -12.99 0.13 -9.88
C ASN A 60 -13.46 -0.67 -8.66
N GLY A 61 -14.48 -0.18 -7.97
CA GLY A 61 -15.17 -0.87 -6.89
C GLY A 61 -16.54 -0.23 -6.70
N GLU A 62 -17.51 -0.98 -6.18
CA GLU A 62 -18.87 -0.49 -5.91
C GLU A 62 -18.90 0.49 -4.74
N ASN A 63 -17.89 0.46 -3.88
CA ASN A 63 -17.67 1.34 -2.73
C ASN A 63 -16.17 1.54 -2.47
N ALA A 64 -15.83 2.32 -1.43
CA ALA A 64 -14.44 2.66 -1.11
C ALA A 64 -13.65 1.44 -0.61
N GLU A 65 -14.29 0.54 0.13
CA GLU A 65 -13.69 -0.67 0.68
C GLU A 65 -13.29 -1.65 -0.44
N GLU A 66 -14.18 -1.89 -1.39
CA GLU A 66 -13.89 -2.74 -2.55
C GLU A 66 -12.85 -2.10 -3.46
N LEU A 67 -12.92 -0.78 -3.67
CA LEU A 67 -11.92 -0.06 -4.47
C LEU A 67 -10.52 -0.19 -3.83
N LEU A 68 -10.43 -0.10 -2.50
CA LEU A 68 -9.17 -0.28 -1.76
C LEU A 68 -8.65 -1.71 -1.90
N TYR A 69 -9.54 -2.70 -1.73
CA TYR A 69 -9.20 -4.11 -1.90
C TYR A 69 -8.63 -4.39 -3.30
N ASN A 70 -9.31 -3.92 -4.35
CA ASN A 70 -8.87 -4.11 -5.73
C ASN A 70 -7.55 -3.37 -6.01
N PHE A 71 -7.39 -2.16 -5.47
CA PHE A 71 -6.17 -1.37 -5.57
C PHE A 71 -4.95 -2.08 -4.95
N ILE A 72 -5.05 -2.52 -3.70
CA ILE A 72 -3.95 -3.21 -3.00
C ILE A 72 -3.68 -4.58 -3.64
N SER A 73 -4.72 -5.32 -4.02
CA SER A 73 -4.57 -6.62 -4.68
C SER A 73 -3.78 -6.53 -5.99
N GLU A 74 -4.04 -5.50 -6.80
CA GLU A 74 -3.28 -5.28 -8.03
C GLU A 74 -1.81 -4.94 -7.75
N LEU A 75 -1.52 -4.13 -6.72
CA LEU A 75 -0.13 -3.85 -6.33
C LEU A 75 0.60 -5.13 -5.89
N ILE A 76 -0.05 -6.00 -5.10
CA ILE A 76 0.50 -7.29 -4.68
C ILE A 76 0.72 -8.20 -5.90
N TYR A 77 -0.24 -8.24 -6.84
CA TYR A 77 -0.12 -8.98 -8.08
C TYR A 77 1.11 -8.55 -8.89
N LEU A 78 1.34 -7.25 -9.05
CA LEU A 78 2.52 -6.72 -9.74
C LEU A 78 3.82 -7.06 -9.00
N LYS A 79 3.80 -7.05 -7.67
CA LYS A 79 4.96 -7.47 -6.87
C LYS A 79 5.28 -8.95 -7.08
N ASP A 80 4.27 -9.81 -7.12
CA ASP A 80 4.47 -11.26 -7.22
C ASP A 80 4.80 -11.73 -8.64
N THR A 81 4.21 -11.11 -9.66
CA THR A 81 4.41 -11.51 -11.07
C THR A 81 5.57 -10.78 -11.74
N GLU A 82 5.71 -9.48 -11.49
CA GLU A 82 6.66 -8.60 -12.19
C GLU A 82 7.86 -8.21 -11.31
N LYS A 83 7.89 -8.64 -10.04
CA LYS A 83 8.92 -8.25 -9.05
C LYS A 83 9.04 -6.73 -8.89
N LEU A 84 7.92 -6.02 -9.02
CA LEU A 84 7.85 -4.59 -8.79
C LEU A 84 7.54 -4.28 -7.33
N PHE A 85 8.28 -3.35 -6.76
CA PHE A 85 8.02 -2.86 -5.41
C PHE A 85 7.55 -1.41 -5.48
N LEU A 86 6.86 -0.97 -4.43
CA LEU A 86 6.32 0.36 -4.32
C LEU A 86 7.43 1.39 -4.00
N SER A 87 7.38 2.54 -4.67
CA SER A 87 8.22 3.72 -4.45
C SER A 87 7.35 4.97 -4.57
N ASP A 88 7.75 6.05 -3.90
CA ASP A 88 7.04 7.34 -3.87
C ASP A 88 7.29 8.28 -5.09
#